data_AF-A0A2U1JW63-F1
#
_entry.id   AF-A0A2U1JW63-F1
#
_cell.length_a   1.000
_cell.length_b   1.000
_cell.length_c   1.000
_cell.angle_alpha   90.00
_cell.angle_beta   90.00
_cell.angle_gamma   90.00
#
_symmetry.space_group_name_H-M   'P 1'
#
loop_
_entity.id
_entity.type
_entity.pdbx_description
1 polymer ?
#
loop_
_entity_poly.entity_id
_entity_poly.type
_entity_poly.pdbx_seq_one_letter_code
_entity_poly.pdbx_strand_id
1 'polypeptide(L)' 'MNNVENDVKQKLLHEIKLLRDEMIFSGVTKGLNHDETLELSRKLDQALNIYNSLKYR' A
#
# COMPACT_ATOMS: atom_id res chain seq x y z
N MET A 1 20.16 11.46 12.44
CA MET A 1 19.07 11.47 11.45
C MET A 1 18.49 10.08 11.12
N ASN A 2 19.01 8.95 11.66
CA ASN A 2 18.62 7.60 11.21
C ASN A 2 17.28 7.05 11.74
N ASN A 3 16.68 7.62 12.79
CA ASN A 3 15.45 7.08 13.38
C ASN A 3 14.18 7.50 12.64
N VAL A 4 14.11 8.74 12.14
CA VAL A 4 12.91 9.27 11.48
C VAL A 4 12.66 8.58 10.13
N GLU A 5 13.70 8.32 9.35
CA GLU A 5 13.59 7.62 8.06
C GLU A 5 13.13 6.17 8.24
N ASN A 6 13.61 5.49 9.29
CA ASN A 6 13.18 4.14 9.62
C ASN A 6 11.72 4.13 10.06
N ASP A 7 11.28 5.10 10.87
CA ASP A 7 9.88 5.21 11.31
C ASP A 7 8.92 5.45 10.12
N VAL A 8 9.31 6.31 9.18
CA VAL A 8 8.55 6.54 7.94
C VAL A 8 8.46 5.26 7.11
N LYS A 9 9.55 4.52 6.99
CA LYS A 9 9.58 3.24 6.27
C LYS A 9 8.67 2.19 6.90
N GLN A 10 8.66 2.07 8.23
CA GLN A 10 7.79 1.14 8.95
C GLN A 10 6.31 1.50 8.81
N LYS A 11 5.97 2.79 8.90
CA LYS A 11 4.60 3.28 8.67
C LYS A 11 4.12 2.94 7.26
N LEU A 12 4.97 3.16 6.26
CA LEU A 12 4.62 2.88 4.88
C LEU A 12 4.48 1.37 4.60
N LEU A 13 5.31 0.53 5.21
CA LEU A 13 5.15 -0.93 5.17
C LEU A 13 3.84 -1.40 5.81
N HIS A 14 3.45 -0.77 6.91
CA HIS A 14 2.17 -1.05 7.57
C HIS A 14 0.99 -0.67 6.67
N GLU A 15 1.04 0.51 6.04
CA GLU A 15 0.03 0.97 5.11
C GLU A 15 -0.10 0.05 3.88
N ILE A 16 1.02 -0.35 3.27
CA ILE A 16 1.04 -1.32 2.16
C ILE A 16 0.36 -2.63 2.57
N LYS A 17 0.63 -3.12 3.79
CA LYS A 17 0.00 -4.34 4.30
C LYS A 17 -1.52 -4.17 4.42
N LEU A 18 -1.99 -3.09 5.02
CA LEU A 18 -3.42 -2.82 5.19
C LEU A 18 -4.13 -2.71 3.84
N LEU A 19 -3.61 -1.90 2.92
CA LEU A 19 -4.19 -1.70 1.59
C LEU A 19 -4.28 -3.01 0.81
N ARG A 20 -3.25 -3.86 0.90
CA ARG A 20 -3.26 -5.18 0.26
C ARG A 20 -4.34 -6.08 0.86
N ASP A 21 -4.42 -6.15 2.18
CA ASP A 21 -5.37 -7.03 2.86
C ASP A 21 -6.82 -6.57 2.57
N GLU A 22 -7.09 -5.26 2.54
CA GLU A 22 -8.38 -4.67 2.13
C GLU A 22 -8.69 -4.94 0.65
N MET A 23 -7.72 -4.76 -0.25
CA MET A 23 -7.91 -5.02 -1.68
C MET A 23 -8.25 -6.48 -1.94
N ILE A 24 -7.59 -7.42 -1.27
CA ILE A 24 -7.88 -8.86 -1.36
C ILE A 24 -9.30 -9.12 -0.86
N PHE A 25 -9.67 -8.57 0.30
CA PHE A 25 -11.01 -8.74 0.85
C PHE A 25 -12.09 -8.19 -0.10
N SER A 26 -11.91 -6.98 -0.63
CA SER A 26 -12.82 -6.37 -1.61
C SER A 26 -12.87 -7.18 -2.91
N GLY A 27 -11.72 -7.65 -3.40
CA GLY A 27 -11.66 -8.48 -4.61
C GLY A 27 -12.40 -9.81 -4.48
N VAL A 28 -12.34 -10.43 -3.30
CA VAL A 28 -13.07 -11.68 -2.98
C VAL A 28 -14.56 -11.43 -2.77
N THR A 29 -14.94 -10.34 -2.12
CA THR A 29 -16.35 -10.10 -1.70
C THR A 29 -17.18 -9.34 -2.73
N LYS A 30 -16.56 -8.40 -3.46
CA LYS A 30 -17.22 -7.47 -4.40
C LYS A 30 -16.76 -7.67 -5.85
N GLY A 31 -15.63 -8.35 -6.05
CA GLY A 31 -15.06 -8.62 -7.36
C GLY A 31 -13.91 -7.66 -7.72
N LEU A 32 -13.07 -8.11 -8.65
CA LEU A 32 -11.85 -7.39 -9.06
C LEU A 32 -12.14 -6.09 -9.82
N ASN A 33 -13.27 -6.02 -10.52
CA ASN A 33 -13.67 -4.84 -11.29
C ASN A 33 -14.58 -3.89 -10.50
N HIS A 34 -14.85 -4.17 -9.22
CA HIS A 34 -15.62 -3.27 -8.39
C HIS A 34 -14.83 -1.99 -8.12
N ASP A 35 -15.48 -0.83 -8.15
CA ASP A 35 -14.82 0.48 -8.03
C ASP A 35 -13.92 0.58 -6.79
N GLU A 36 -14.38 0.02 -5.66
CA GLU A 36 -13.60 -0.02 -4.42
C GLU A 36 -12.33 -0.87 -4.54
N THR A 37 -12.40 -2.03 -5.21
CA THR A 37 -11.21 -2.87 -5.44
C THR A 37 -10.22 -2.16 -6.35
N LEU A 38 -10.71 -1.44 -7.37
CA LEU A 38 -9.89 -0.64 -8.27
C LEU A 38 -9.24 0.55 -7.55
N GLU A 39 -9.96 1.22 -6.65
CA GLU A 39 -9.42 2.31 -5.84
C GLU A 39 -8.34 1.80 -4.87
N LEU A 40 -8.59 0.68 -4.20
CA LEU A 40 -7.61 0.03 -3.31
C LEU A 40 -6.34 -0.38 -4.07
N SER A 41 -6.47 -0.91 -5.29
CA SER A 41 -5.32 -1.22 -6.16
C SER A 41 -4.50 0.04 -6.48
N ARG A 42 -5.14 1.15 -6.85
CA ARG A 42 -4.44 2.40 -7.16
C ARG A 42 -3.69 2.96 -5.94
N LYS A 43 -4.30 2.91 -4.76
CA LYS A 43 -3.65 3.34 -3.50
C LYS A 43 -2.47 2.45 -3.15
N LEU A 44 -2.62 1.13 -3.30
CA LEU A 44 -1.55 0.17 -3.08
C LEU A 44 -0.35 0.43 -4.01
N ASP A 45 -0.61 0.66 -5.30
CA ASP A 45 0.44 0.99 -6.28
C ASP A 45 1.18 2.28 -5.92
N GLN A 46 0.46 3.32 -5.48
CA GLN A 46 1.06 4.57 -5.02
C GLN A 46 1.98 4.35 -3.81
N ALA A 47 1.50 3.62 -2.79
CA ALA A 47 2.28 3.34 -1.58
C ALA A 47 3.54 2.51 -1.90
N LEU A 48 3.42 1.52 -2.79
CA LEU A 48 4.55 0.71 -3.26
C LEU A 48 5.58 1.57 -4.01
N ASN A 49 5.14 2.49 -4.86
CA ASN A 49 6.04 3.39 -5.60
C ASN A 49 6.81 4.32 -4.65
N ILE A 50 6.15 4.87 -3.64
CA ILE A 50 6.81 5.69 -2.61
C ILE A 50 7.84 4.84 -1.86
N TYR A 51 7.47 3.64 -1.43
CA TYR A 51 8.36 2.76 -0.67
C TYR A 51 9.60 2.36 -1.50
N ASN A 52 9.40 2.04 -2.77
CA ASN A 52 10.48 1.71 -3.69
C ASN A 52 11.40 2.92 -3.90
N SER A 53 10.87 4.13 -4.03
CA SER A 53 11.68 5.35 -4.15
C SER A 53 12.57 5.61 -2.92
N LEU A 54 12.12 5.21 -1.73
CA LEU A 54 12.89 5.30 -0.49
C LEU A 54 13.94 4.19 -0.35
N LYS A 55 13.78 3.05 -1.03
CA LYS A 55 14.73 1.93 -0.98
C LYS A 55 15.96 2.14 -1.88
N TYR A 56 15.81 2.91 -2.96
CA TYR A 56 16.86 3.16 -3.96
C TYR A 56 17.43 4.58 -3.91
N ARG A 57 17.16 5.33 -2.84
CA ARG A 57 17.83 6.58 -2.48
C ARG A 57 18.97 6.30 -1.51
#